data_AF-A0A936SL78-F1
#
_entry.id   AF-A0A936SL78-F1
#
_cell.length_a   1.000
_cell.length_b   1.000
_cell.length_c   1.000
_cell.angle_alpha   90.00
_cell.angle_beta   90.00
_cell.angle_gamma   90.00
#
_symmetry.space_group_name_H-M   'P 1'
#
loop_
_entity.id
_entity.type
_entity.pdbx_description
1 polymer ?
#
loop_
_entity_poly.entity_id
_entity_poly.type
_entity_poly.pdbx_seq_one_letter_code
_entity_poly.pdbx_strand_id
1 'polypeptide(L)'
;MRQRGIPFEFVSRGEAFRFGDVAVEVLLPFADERLNEPWGNDQSIVLRISMGSRSFLLTGDIEAVAERQLLGGGGTLRADVVKVPHHGSRTSSTQEFIDAVQASQAVISVGRRSPFGHPHRDVVERWQAAVSV
;
A
#
# COMPACT_ATOMS: atom_id res chain seq x y z
N MET A 1 -6.42 -21.25 6.59
CA MET A 1 -5.56 -21.05 7.77
C MET A 1 -6.11 -21.77 9.00
N ARG A 2 -7.30 -21.41 9.51
CA ARG A 2 -7.93 -22.07 10.69
C ARG A 2 -8.07 -23.59 10.58
N GLN A 3 -8.63 -24.11 9.49
CA GLN A 3 -8.78 -25.56 9.29
C GLN A 3 -7.46 -26.34 9.23
N ARG A 4 -6.34 -25.66 8.96
CA ARG A 4 -5.00 -26.26 8.89
C ARG A 4 -4.16 -25.99 10.15
N GLY A 5 -4.74 -25.38 11.19
CA GLY A 5 -4.01 -25.02 12.41
C GLY A 5 -2.88 -24.01 12.19
N ILE A 6 -2.86 -23.29 11.06
CA ILE A 6 -1.84 -22.27 10.80
C ILE A 6 -2.24 -21.00 11.56
N PRO A 7 -1.39 -20.50 12.48
CA PRO A 7 -1.64 -19.25 13.19
C PRO A 7 -1.86 -18.09 12.23
N PHE A 8 -2.75 -17.18 12.61
CA PHE A 8 -2.96 -15.90 11.93
C PHE A 8 -3.28 -14.86 12.99
N GLU A 9 -2.89 -13.62 12.72
CA GLU A 9 -3.08 -12.49 13.61
C GLU A 9 -3.91 -11.43 12.91
N PHE A 10 -4.71 -10.70 13.70
CA PHE A 10 -5.31 -9.46 13.24
C PHE A 10 -4.34 -8.34 13.57
N VAL A 11 -4.14 -7.44 12.62
CA VAL A 11 -3.25 -6.29 12.78
C VAL A 11 -4.03 -5.00 12.61
N SER A 12 -3.57 -3.98 13.30
CA SER A 12 -4.06 -2.62 13.25
C SER A 12 -2.90 -1.64 13.19
N ARG A 13 -3.20 -0.43 12.74
CA ARG A 13 -2.22 0.65 12.58
C ARG A 13 -1.46 0.88 13.88
N GLY A 14 -0.15 1.07 13.76
CA GLY A 14 0.76 1.31 14.88
C GLY A 14 1.34 0.03 15.47
N GLU A 15 0.79 -1.14 15.13
CA GLU A 15 1.47 -2.40 15.40
C GLU A 15 2.74 -2.51 14.55
N ALA A 16 3.79 -3.07 15.17
CA ALA A 16 5.07 -3.27 14.52
C ALA A 16 5.71 -4.57 15.00
N PHE A 17 6.40 -5.25 14.10
CA PHE A 17 7.12 -6.49 14.38
C PHE A 17 8.40 -6.58 13.56
N ARG A 18 9.23 -7.56 13.88
CA ARG A 18 10.50 -7.80 13.19
C ARG A 18 10.60 -9.22 12.66
N PHE A 19 11.22 -9.36 11.50
CA PHE A 19 11.68 -10.64 10.96
C PHE A 19 13.17 -10.52 10.65
N GLY A 20 14.01 -10.94 11.60
CA GLY A 20 15.44 -10.68 11.57
C GLY A 20 15.75 -9.17 11.52
N ASP A 21 16.43 -8.74 10.45
CA ASP A 21 16.80 -7.35 10.23
C ASP A 21 15.68 -6.50 9.61
N VAL A 22 14.57 -7.13 9.24
CA VAL A 22 13.42 -6.46 8.65
C VAL A 22 12.50 -5.94 9.74
N ALA A 23 12.28 -4.63 9.78
CA ALA A 23 11.22 -4.01 10.57
C ALA A 23 9.97 -3.85 9.71
N VAL A 24 8.81 -4.22 10.26
CA VAL A 24 7.51 -4.07 9.62
C VAL A 24 6.63 -3.22 10.53
N GLU A 25 6.03 -2.19 9.96
CA GLU A 25 5.06 -1.30 10.60
C GLU A 25 3.74 -1.38 9.84
N VAL A 26 2.64 -1.54 10.57
CA VAL A 26 1.29 -1.57 10.02
C VAL A 26 0.74 -0.14 9.98
N LEU A 27 0.34 0.32 8.79
CA LEU A 27 -0.20 1.67 8.56
C LEU A 27 -1.72 1.68 8.38
N LEU A 28 -2.27 0.57 7.87
CA LEU A 28 -3.70 0.27 7.78
C LEU A 28 -3.93 -1.21 8.07
N PRO A 29 -5.09 -1.59 8.64
CA PRO A 29 -6.27 -0.76 8.94
C PRO A 29 -6.15 0.05 10.25
N PHE A 30 -6.93 1.12 10.45
CA PHE A 30 -7.04 1.76 11.76
C PHE A 30 -7.90 0.89 12.71
N ALA A 31 -7.52 0.81 13.99
CA ALA A 31 -8.16 -0.10 14.96
C ALA A 31 -9.68 0.08 15.10
N ASP A 32 -10.16 1.33 14.98
CA ASP A 32 -11.57 1.69 15.14
C ASP A 32 -12.32 1.89 13.80
N GLU A 33 -11.61 1.84 12.67
CA GLU A 33 -12.23 1.98 11.34
C GLU A 33 -12.50 0.60 10.74
N ARG A 34 -13.62 0.01 11.16
CA ARG A 34 -14.31 -0.91 10.25
C ARG A 34 -14.95 -0.04 9.18
N LEU A 35 -14.37 0.02 7.98
CA LEU A 35 -15.12 0.53 6.83
C LEU A 35 -16.48 -0.19 6.85
N ASN A 36 -17.54 0.54 6.50
CA ASN A 36 -18.91 0.04 6.57
C ASN A 36 -19.12 -1.28 5.77
N GLU A 37 -18.16 -1.62 4.91
CA GLU A 37 -17.98 -2.90 4.25
C GLU A 37 -16.90 -3.76 4.95
N PRO A 38 -17.22 -4.95 5.48
CA PRO A 38 -16.25 -5.84 6.11
C PRO A 38 -15.23 -6.45 5.13
N TRP A 39 -15.39 -6.18 3.84
CA TRP A 39 -14.64 -6.76 2.73
C TRP A 39 -14.49 -5.70 1.64
N GLY A 40 -13.31 -5.63 1.04
CA GLY A 40 -13.05 -4.71 -0.05
C GLY A 40 -11.58 -4.36 -0.15
N ASN A 41 -11.24 -3.71 -1.26
CA ASN A 41 -9.88 -3.30 -1.57
C ASN A 41 -9.31 -2.31 -0.54
N ASP A 42 -10.12 -1.37 -0.05
CA ASP A 42 -9.74 -0.41 1.00
C ASP A 42 -9.54 -1.04 2.39
N GLN A 43 -9.86 -2.33 2.58
CA GLN A 43 -9.50 -3.09 3.79
C GLN A 43 -8.12 -3.76 3.68
N SER A 44 -7.37 -3.49 2.60
CA SER A 44 -6.01 -4.00 2.44
C SER A 44 -5.12 -3.57 3.60
N ILE A 45 -4.28 -4.50 4.09
CA ILE A 45 -3.23 -4.17 5.05
C ILE A 45 -2.15 -3.37 4.31
N VAL A 46 -1.83 -2.19 4.81
CA VAL A 46 -0.73 -1.37 4.29
C VAL A 46 0.44 -1.47 5.25
N LEU A 47 1.60 -1.84 4.71
CA LEU A 47 2.81 -2.07 5.49
C LEU A 47 3.92 -1.14 5.03
N ARG A 48 4.60 -0.52 6.00
CA ARG A 48 5.97 -0.04 5.78
C ARG A 48 6.93 -1.13 6.18
N ILE A 49 7.86 -1.46 5.29
CA ILE A 49 8.95 -2.38 5.55
C ILE A 49 10.26 -1.59 5.51
N SER A 50 11.09 -1.73 6.54
CA SER A 50 12.42 -1.12 6.59
C SER A 50 13.50 -2.18 6.71
N MET A 51 14.52 -2.10 5.87
CA MET A 51 15.68 -2.98 5.85
C MET A 51 16.94 -2.13 5.66
N GLY A 52 17.74 -1.98 6.72
CA GLY A 52 18.87 -1.04 6.73
C GLY A 52 18.40 0.39 6.44
N SER A 53 18.98 1.03 5.42
CA SER A 53 18.62 2.38 4.96
C SER A 53 17.56 2.42 3.86
N ARG A 54 16.90 1.28 3.58
CA ARG A 54 15.87 1.17 2.55
C ARG A 54 14.50 0.92 3.16
N SER A 55 13.50 1.54 2.56
CA SER A 55 12.11 1.49 2.98
C SER A 55 11.20 1.15 1.80
N PHE A 56 10.20 0.32 2.07
CA PHE A 56 9.22 -0.15 1.10
C PHE A 56 7.82 0.13 1.63
N LEU A 57 6.93 0.60 0.76
CA LEU A 57 5.51 0.72 1.06
C LEU A 57 4.74 -0.34 0.28
N LEU A 58 4.21 -1.33 1.00
CA LEU A 58 3.34 -2.37 0.43
C LEU A 58 1.89 -1.97 0.68
N THR A 59 1.21 -1.62 -0.40
CA THR A 59 -0.11 -0.95 -0.36
C THR A 59 -1.29 -1.89 -0.54
N GLY A 60 -1.06 -3.19 -0.80
CA GLY A 60 -2.12 -4.09 -1.21
C GLY A 60 -2.88 -3.51 -2.42
N ASP A 61 -4.20 -3.59 -2.36
CA ASP A 61 -5.08 -3.09 -3.40
C ASP A 61 -5.89 -1.86 -2.95
N ILE A 62 -5.37 -1.08 -1.99
CA ILE A 62 -6.06 0.15 -1.55
C ILE A 62 -6.49 1.05 -2.71
N GLU A 63 -7.61 1.72 -2.52
CA GLU A 63 -8.17 2.69 -3.45
C GLU A 63 -8.16 4.09 -2.80
N ALA A 64 -8.73 5.07 -3.49
CA ALA A 64 -8.69 6.46 -3.09
C ALA A 64 -9.26 6.72 -1.68
N VAL A 65 -10.15 5.86 -1.16
CA VAL A 65 -10.70 6.01 0.20
C VAL A 65 -9.62 5.71 1.24
N ALA A 66 -8.94 4.56 1.15
CA ALA A 66 -7.89 4.24 2.12
C ALA A 66 -6.64 5.11 1.92
N GLU A 67 -6.34 5.55 0.69
CA GLU A 67 -5.31 6.56 0.44
C GLU A 67 -5.57 7.86 1.22
N ARG A 68 -6.81 8.37 1.23
CA ARG A 68 -7.18 9.55 2.03
C ARG A 68 -7.08 9.31 3.53
N GLN A 69 -7.41 8.10 4.00
CA GLN A 69 -7.23 7.75 5.42
C GLN A 69 -5.76 7.74 5.82
N LEU A 70 -4.88 7.18 4.98
CA LEU A 70 -3.44 7.21 5.20
C LEU A 70 -2.92 8.65 5.30
N LEU A 71 -3.36 9.53 4.40
CA LEU A 71 -3.00 10.95 4.40
C LEU A 71 -3.49 11.68 5.66
N GLY A 72 -4.70 11.38 6.13
CA GLY A 72 -5.30 12.00 7.32
C GLY A 72 -4.80 11.42 8.66
N GLY A 73 -4.24 10.21 8.66
CA GLY A 73 -3.84 9.49 9.87
C GLY A 73 -2.58 10.00 10.57
N GLY A 74 -1.89 10.97 9.98
CA GLY A 74 -0.59 11.43 10.45
C GLY A 74 0.55 10.45 10.16
N GLY A 75 1.77 10.81 10.57
CA GLY A 75 2.98 10.06 10.22
C GLY A 75 3.39 10.27 8.76
N THR A 76 4.60 9.81 8.43
CA THR A 76 5.09 9.88 7.05
C THR A 76 4.52 8.74 6.23
N LEU A 77 4.34 8.91 4.92
CA LEU A 77 4.13 7.82 3.95
C LEU A 77 5.38 7.58 3.09
N ARG A 78 6.46 8.31 3.36
CA ARG A 78 7.70 8.25 2.59
C ARG A 78 8.25 6.83 2.57
N ALA A 79 8.63 6.38 1.37
CA ALA A 79 9.32 5.13 1.15
C ALA A 79 10.30 5.26 -0.02
N ASP A 80 11.34 4.44 -0.10
CA ASP A 80 12.24 4.43 -1.27
C ASP A 80 11.58 3.73 -2.46
N VAL A 81 10.84 2.65 -2.17
CA VAL A 81 10.12 1.83 -3.14
C VAL A 81 8.65 1.71 -2.73
N VAL A 82 7.73 1.85 -3.68
CA VAL A 82 6.31 1.60 -3.46
C VAL A 82 5.81 0.49 -4.37
N LYS A 83 5.08 -0.48 -3.82
CA LYS A 83 4.20 -1.32 -4.64
C LYS A 83 3.03 -0.45 -5.05
N VAL A 84 2.86 -0.19 -6.33
CA VAL A 84 1.73 0.61 -6.82
C VAL A 84 0.43 -0.04 -6.37
N PRO A 85 -0.49 0.73 -5.75
CA PRO A 85 -1.78 0.21 -5.30
C PRO A 85 -2.55 -0.45 -6.44
N HIS A 86 -3.25 -1.53 -6.10
CA HIS A 86 -4.30 -2.12 -6.92
C HIS A 86 -3.92 -2.35 -8.39
N HIS A 87 -2.70 -2.86 -8.60
CA HIS A 87 -2.15 -3.18 -9.92
C HIS A 87 -2.07 -2.00 -10.90
N GLY A 88 -2.21 -0.74 -10.44
CA GLY A 88 -2.33 0.43 -11.30
C GLY A 88 -3.77 0.69 -11.80
N SER A 89 -4.77 0.40 -10.97
CA SER A 89 -6.17 0.78 -11.20
C SER A 89 -6.37 2.30 -11.14
N ARG A 90 -7.32 2.84 -11.91
CA ARG A 90 -7.74 4.26 -11.82
C ARG A 90 -8.45 4.60 -10.51
N THR A 91 -8.91 3.60 -9.77
CA THR A 91 -9.51 3.78 -8.45
C THR A 91 -8.48 4.14 -7.38
N SER A 92 -7.19 4.10 -7.71
CA SER A 92 -6.06 4.30 -6.82
C SER A 92 -5.01 5.23 -7.43
N SER A 93 -3.91 5.43 -6.71
CA SER A 93 -2.81 6.32 -7.04
C SER A 93 -3.31 7.74 -7.30
N THR A 94 -4.03 8.30 -6.31
CA THR A 94 -4.36 9.74 -6.27
C THR A 94 -3.08 10.58 -6.25
N GLN A 95 -3.15 11.81 -6.76
CA GLN A 95 -1.96 12.65 -6.84
C GLN A 95 -1.42 12.97 -5.43
N GLU A 96 -2.32 13.24 -4.49
CA GLU A 96 -1.99 13.53 -3.10
C GLU A 96 -1.29 12.35 -2.41
N PHE A 97 -1.71 11.12 -2.71
CA PHE A 97 -1.05 9.92 -2.21
C PHE A 97 0.36 9.78 -2.80
N ILE A 98 0.51 9.93 -4.12
CA ILE A 98 1.81 9.86 -4.80
C ILE A 98 2.78 10.90 -4.22
N ASP A 99 2.32 12.14 -4.05
CA ASP A 99 3.10 13.26 -3.53
C ASP A 99 3.56 13.01 -2.09
N ALA A 100 2.74 12.34 -1.26
CA ALA A 100 3.09 12.00 0.11
C ALA A 100 4.05 10.81 0.22
N VAL A 101 4.01 9.87 -0.73
CA VAL A 101 4.86 8.68 -0.75
C VAL A 101 6.30 9.02 -1.15
N GLN A 102 6.50 10.01 -2.03
CA GLN A 102 7.83 10.49 -2.45
C GLN A 102 8.82 9.36 -2.80
N ALA A 103 8.33 8.31 -3.46
CA ALA A 103 9.15 7.15 -3.79
C ALA A 103 10.11 7.44 -4.94
N SER A 104 11.31 6.86 -4.85
CA SER A 104 12.27 6.85 -5.95
C SER A 104 11.98 5.76 -6.98
N GLN A 105 11.26 4.71 -6.59
CA GLN A 105 10.87 3.61 -7.47
C GLN A 105 9.42 3.19 -7.21
N ALA A 106 8.65 3.00 -8.28
CA ALA A 106 7.29 2.49 -8.25
C ALA A 106 7.20 1.15 -9.00
N VAL A 107 6.73 0.10 -8.33
CA VAL A 107 6.63 -1.25 -8.88
C VAL A 107 5.17 -1.63 -9.06
N ILE A 108 4.77 -1.86 -10.31
CA ILE A 108 3.42 -2.31 -10.66
C ILE A 108 3.43 -3.83 -10.81
N SER A 109 2.82 -4.54 -9.86
CA SER A 109 2.60 -5.98 -9.96
C SER A 109 1.34 -6.26 -10.77
N VAL A 110 1.46 -6.61 -12.04
CA VAL A 110 0.32 -6.84 -12.94
C VAL A 110 0.64 -7.90 -13.98
N GLY A 111 -0.36 -8.72 -14.34
CA GLY A 111 -0.21 -9.74 -15.38
C GLY A 111 -0.05 -9.12 -16.77
N ARG A 112 0.73 -9.76 -17.65
CA ARG A 112 0.99 -9.32 -19.04
C ARG A 112 -0.29 -9.04 -19.84
N ARG A 113 -1.37 -9.74 -19.52
CA ARG A 113 -2.71 -9.56 -20.10
C ARG A 113 -3.72 -9.42 -18.96
N SER A 114 -3.81 -8.22 -18.39
CA SER A 114 -4.83 -7.94 -17.37
C SER A 114 -6.21 -7.84 -18.04
N PRO A 115 -7.22 -8.62 -17.61
CA PRO A 115 -8.58 -8.48 -18.11
C PRO A 115 -9.23 -7.15 -17.71
N PHE A 116 -8.68 -6.46 -16.72
CA PHE A 116 -9.16 -5.17 -16.22
C PHE A 116 -8.51 -3.98 -16.94
N GLY A 117 -7.62 -4.22 -17.91
CA GLY A 117 -6.87 -3.15 -18.58
C GLY A 117 -5.76 -2.52 -17.73
N HIS A 118 -5.38 -3.17 -16.62
CA HIS A 118 -4.28 -2.71 -15.77
C HIS A 118 -2.90 -2.98 -16.41
N PRO A 119 -1.90 -2.10 -16.17
CA PRO A 119 -2.05 -0.83 -15.49
C PRO A 119 -2.66 0.22 -16.42
N HIS A 120 -3.45 1.13 -15.87
CA HIS A 120 -4.00 2.21 -16.65
C HIS A 120 -2.93 3.24 -17.01
N ARG A 121 -2.93 3.69 -18.27
CA ARG A 121 -1.92 4.61 -18.81
C ARG A 121 -1.78 5.88 -17.96
N ASP A 122 -2.88 6.48 -17.55
CA ASP A 122 -2.88 7.70 -16.72
C ASP A 122 -2.26 7.48 -15.34
N VAL A 123 -2.42 6.29 -14.76
CA VAL A 123 -1.75 5.93 -13.49
C VAL A 123 -0.24 5.79 -13.69
N VAL A 124 0.18 5.16 -14.79
CA VAL A 124 1.60 5.05 -15.15
C VAL A 124 2.22 6.44 -15.34
N GLU A 125 1.53 7.32 -16.06
CA GLU A 125 2.00 8.69 -16.31
C GLU A 125 2.14 9.50 -15.01
N ARG A 126 1.20 9.37 -14.06
CA ARG A 126 1.33 10.00 -12.72
C ARG A 126 2.57 9.51 -11.97
N TRP A 127 2.79 8.20 -11.92
CA TRP A 127 3.98 7.65 -11.25
C TRP A 127 5.27 8.04 -11.96
N GLN A 128 5.31 8.03 -13.29
CA GLN A 128 6.49 8.47 -14.07
C GLN A 128 6.83 9.95 -13.84
N ALA A 129 5.82 10.80 -13.65
CA ALA A 129 6.04 12.22 -13.34
C ALA A 129 6.60 12.43 -11.92
N ALA A 130 6.32 11.52 -10.99
CA ALA A 130 6.71 11.64 -9.59
C ALA A 130 8.03 10.95 -9.24
N VAL A 131 8.35 9.82 -9.88
CA VAL A 131 9.63 9.12 -9.65
C VAL A 131 10.73 9.78 -10.47
N SER A 132 11.84 10.12 -9.83
CA SER A 132 13.02 10.64 -10.53
C SER A 132 13.72 9.50 -11.27
N VAL A 133 13.97 9.69 -12.57
CA VAL A 133 14.79 8.80 -13.40
C VAL A 133 16.26 9.04 -13.15
#